data_AF-A0A9E2A6B2-F1
#
_entry.id   AF-A0A9E2A6B2-F1
#
_cell.length_a   1.000
_cell.length_b   1.000
_cell.length_c   1.000
_cell.angle_alpha   90.00
_cell.angle_beta   90.00
_cell.angle_gamma   90.00
#
_symmetry.space_group_name_H-M   'P 1'
#
loop_
_entity.id
_entity.type
_entity.pdbx_description
1 polymer ?
#
loop_
_entity_poly.entity_id
_entity_poly.type
_entity_poly.pdbx_seq_one_letter_code
_entity_poly.pdbx_strand_id
1 'polypeptide(L)'
;CAFLAPTQTCVLSGTYQVSADDVLAGAINNIGTGSSDQTPESASPVNLPVPNPSLAVVKQVVSISNPDLSDGGTSIDEAGDKITYDIVVTNNGTANLTNVTVDDDLTGTVNALCTPFLAPEDSCTVTVMYMATQDDLDLNGTNPTSNGFVDNTATGDSVQADPMNASVQVPVIQLPDHELIKTFDPELVGVGEFGEFTLVYTNTGNVTLSDIDIEDMVQVLLAVESVDDGGAVCSDDDDNVQTIFCEVDTLAPGESVTITVTYLAAPLTDELVPDTGQTSGANYVFYFENGHVLYGSTGDSTATLLDPNGFEVDPVDWSVEGRNQDIYLTVPFGGDGFQLHLSCSEIFIDGWGDFGPTAEDDPDWRILAYSVDRFNTNGLFKDCGQTFAPFYVDNVASAAATPAGGMLDPNPIIATDTVEIINIAPIDVTRERVRRGDVEIQYFNTSYEDIEIDIIRVEWADPNVLLESASYQDGVNLGISGCDLISGTCVLSASIDTIMPARSKDWLKLSFTSGDAPDGLKVIVVTSTGATLIYEFGL
;
A
#
# COMPACT_ATOMS: atom_id res chain seq x y z
N CYS A 1 16.51 99.34 7.96
CA CYS A 1 16.78 100.23 9.12
C CYS A 1 17.13 101.62 8.61
N ALA A 2 16.76 102.68 9.34
CA ALA A 2 16.93 104.06 8.86
C ALA A 2 18.37 104.62 8.99
N PHE A 3 19.18 104.08 9.90
CA PHE A 3 20.59 104.45 10.10
C PHE A 3 21.33 103.30 10.83
N LEU A 4 22.57 103.00 10.43
CA LEU A 4 23.48 102.11 11.17
C LEU A 4 24.80 102.84 11.42
N ALA A 5 25.19 103.01 12.69
CA ALA A 5 26.54 103.48 13.02
C ALA A 5 27.58 102.37 12.74
N PRO A 6 28.88 102.70 12.58
CA PRO A 6 29.93 101.70 12.44
C PRO A 6 29.83 100.62 13.53
N THR A 7 29.94 99.35 13.14
CA THR A 7 29.83 98.14 14.00
C THR A 7 28.45 97.83 14.60
N GLN A 8 27.40 98.62 14.32
CA GLN A 8 26.03 98.27 14.70
C GLN A 8 25.41 97.23 13.76
N THR A 9 24.43 96.50 14.27
CA THR A 9 23.64 95.53 13.51
C THR A 9 22.18 95.96 13.41
N CYS A 10 21.56 95.64 12.28
CA CYS A 10 20.12 95.76 12.06
C CYS A 10 19.59 94.34 11.83
N VAL A 11 18.63 93.92 12.65
CA VAL A 11 18.03 92.59 12.55
C VAL A 11 16.61 92.73 12.02
N LEU A 12 16.34 92.13 10.86
CA LEU A 12 14.99 91.90 10.36
C LEU A 12 14.65 90.44 10.59
N SER A 13 13.46 90.17 11.14
CA SER A 13 12.97 88.81 11.37
C SER A 13 11.66 88.62 10.62
N GLY A 14 11.45 87.41 10.13
CA GLY A 14 10.24 86.97 9.44
C GLY A 14 10.08 85.47 9.58
N THR A 15 8.87 84.97 9.41
CA THR A 15 8.56 83.54 9.42
C THR A 15 8.20 83.10 8.01
N TYR A 16 8.69 81.93 7.61
CA TYR A 16 8.32 81.28 6.37
C TYR A 16 7.56 80.00 6.67
N GLN A 17 6.40 79.81 6.03
CA GLN A 17 5.65 78.56 6.10
C GLN A 17 6.08 77.70 4.91
N VAL A 18 6.65 76.53 5.20
CA VAL A 18 7.05 75.54 4.20
C VAL A 18 5.83 75.12 3.39
N SER A 19 5.97 75.10 2.07
CA SER A 19 4.94 74.72 1.10
C SER A 19 5.20 73.33 0.51
N ALA A 20 4.22 72.77 -0.19
CA ALA A 20 4.39 71.51 -0.93
C ALA A 20 5.46 71.64 -2.05
N ASP A 21 5.60 72.83 -2.64
CA ASP A 21 6.63 73.08 -3.66
C ASP A 21 8.04 73.04 -3.05
N ASP A 22 8.22 73.48 -1.81
CA ASP A 22 9.50 73.37 -1.10
C ASP A 22 9.86 71.90 -0.81
N VAL A 23 8.86 71.08 -0.47
CA VAL A 23 9.04 69.63 -0.26
C VAL A 23 9.44 68.96 -1.57
N LEU A 24 8.76 69.28 -2.67
CA LEU A 24 9.10 68.76 -4.01
C LEU A 24 10.47 69.23 -4.48
N ALA A 25 10.87 70.46 -4.15
CA ALA A 25 12.19 71.01 -4.45
C ALA A 25 13.31 70.44 -3.55
N GLY A 26 12.97 69.79 -2.43
CA GLY A 26 13.91 69.20 -1.47
C GLY A 26 14.75 70.21 -0.68
N ALA A 27 14.57 71.51 -0.92
CA ALA A 27 15.38 72.57 -0.32
C ALA A 27 14.67 73.93 -0.43
N ILE A 28 14.83 74.74 0.62
CA ILE A 28 14.38 76.13 0.67
C ILE A 28 15.61 77.02 0.44
N ASN A 29 15.62 77.73 -0.69
CA ASN A 29 16.65 78.72 -0.99
C ASN A 29 16.13 80.12 -0.62
N ASN A 30 16.78 80.77 0.34
CA ASN A 30 16.46 82.13 0.74
C ASN A 30 17.68 83.04 0.58
N ILE A 31 17.49 84.25 0.05
CA ILE A 31 18.59 85.21 -0.17
C ILE A 31 18.27 86.48 0.61
N GLY A 32 19.03 86.74 1.67
CA GLY A 32 18.98 88.03 2.37
C GLY A 32 19.82 89.05 1.61
N THR A 33 19.23 90.21 1.28
CA THR A 33 19.96 91.32 0.67
C THR A 33 19.96 92.56 1.56
N GLY A 34 21.03 93.34 1.46
CA GLY A 34 21.17 94.61 2.17
C GLY A 34 21.95 95.61 1.33
N SER A 35 21.49 96.85 1.29
CA SER A 35 22.12 97.95 0.55
C SER A 35 21.96 99.26 1.30
N SER A 36 22.72 100.28 0.89
CA SER A 36 22.54 101.66 1.34
C SER A 36 22.79 102.62 0.19
N ASP A 37 22.57 103.91 0.40
CA ASP A 37 23.00 104.95 -0.54
C ASP A 37 24.52 105.16 -0.53
N GLN A 38 25.25 104.61 0.47
CA GLN A 38 26.71 104.67 0.54
C GLN A 38 27.42 103.36 0.13
N THR A 39 26.69 102.26 -0.05
CA THR A 39 27.27 100.93 -0.38
C THR A 39 26.42 100.17 -1.38
N PRO A 40 27.02 99.42 -2.34
CA PRO A 40 26.29 98.49 -3.19
C PRO A 40 25.47 97.46 -2.40
N GLU A 41 24.54 96.80 -3.09
CA GLU A 41 23.84 95.64 -2.54
C GLU A 41 24.82 94.50 -2.24
N SER A 42 24.63 93.88 -1.09
CA SER A 42 25.28 92.63 -0.69
C SER A 42 24.20 91.58 -0.46
N ALA A 43 24.44 90.37 -0.95
CA ALA A 43 23.52 89.24 -0.84
C ALA A 43 24.17 88.11 -0.04
N SER A 44 23.37 87.41 0.76
CA SER A 44 23.76 86.22 1.49
C SER A 44 22.70 85.14 1.27
N PRO A 45 23.00 84.12 0.43
CA PRO A 45 22.11 82.99 0.25
C PRO A 45 22.23 82.03 1.44
N VAL A 46 21.10 81.43 1.81
CA VAL A 46 21.02 80.25 2.67
C VAL A 46 20.20 79.19 1.95
N ASN A 47 20.69 77.96 1.97
CA ASN A 47 19.99 76.80 1.50
C ASN A 47 19.65 75.94 2.72
N LEU A 48 18.37 75.71 2.95
CA LEU A 48 17.87 74.86 4.03
C LEU A 48 17.25 73.60 3.41
N PRO A 49 17.91 72.43 3.51
CA PRO A 49 17.35 71.16 3.05
C PRO A 49 16.01 70.88 3.73
N VAL A 50 15.03 70.42 2.96
CA VAL A 50 13.75 69.95 3.50
C VAL A 50 13.90 68.44 3.78
N PRO A 51 13.60 67.97 5.00
CA PRO A 51 13.65 66.54 5.30
C PRO A 51 12.74 65.74 4.37
N ASN A 52 13.29 64.70 3.74
CA ASN A 52 12.56 63.82 2.83
C ASN A 52 12.36 62.45 3.51
N PRO A 53 11.11 61.98 3.68
CA PRO A 53 10.84 60.65 4.19
C PRO A 53 11.19 59.60 3.13
N SER A 54 11.79 58.50 3.55
CA SER A 54 12.04 57.36 2.68
C SER A 54 12.20 56.10 3.54
N LEU A 55 11.63 55.01 3.04
CA LEU A 55 11.58 53.72 3.71
C LEU A 55 12.28 52.67 2.83
N ALA A 56 13.06 51.81 3.45
CA ALA A 56 13.55 50.58 2.83
C ALA A 56 13.15 49.38 3.68
N VAL A 57 12.76 48.30 3.04
CA VAL A 57 12.39 47.05 3.70
C VAL A 57 13.26 45.94 3.12
N VAL A 58 13.84 45.13 4.00
CA VAL A 58 14.58 43.92 3.63
C VAL A 58 13.97 42.76 4.38
N LYS A 59 13.71 41.67 3.67
CA LYS A 59 13.21 40.42 4.23
C LYS A 59 14.23 39.32 3.98
N GLN A 60 14.48 38.49 4.99
CA GLN A 60 15.43 37.39 4.92
C GLN A 60 14.95 36.20 5.75
N VAL A 61 15.32 35.00 5.31
CA VAL A 61 15.18 33.78 6.09
C VAL A 61 16.30 33.76 7.13
N VAL A 62 15.93 33.58 8.39
CA VAL A 62 16.87 33.46 9.52
C VAL A 62 17.25 32.00 9.75
N SER A 63 16.25 31.12 9.70
CA SER A 63 16.42 29.69 9.89
C SER A 63 15.20 28.94 9.35
N ILE A 64 15.44 27.72 8.90
CA ILE A 64 14.40 26.71 8.71
C ILE A 64 14.72 25.61 9.73
N SER A 65 13.71 25.18 10.49
CA SER A 65 13.86 24.08 11.43
C SER A 65 12.87 22.98 11.09
N ASN A 66 13.40 21.79 10.83
CA ASN A 66 12.62 20.64 10.42
C ASN A 66 12.27 19.76 11.63
N PRO A 67 11.11 19.09 11.62
CA PRO A 67 10.79 18.07 12.61
C PRO A 67 11.75 16.88 12.60
N ASP A 68 12.18 16.44 11.41
CA ASP A 68 12.98 15.23 11.19
C ASP A 68 14.51 15.43 11.17
N LEU A 69 14.97 16.67 10.96
CA LEU A 69 16.37 17.11 10.81
C LEU A 69 17.12 16.52 9.59
N SER A 70 16.41 16.11 8.53
CA SER A 70 17.01 15.34 7.41
C SER A 70 17.85 16.17 6.44
N ASP A 71 17.47 17.41 6.10
CA ASP A 71 18.17 18.25 5.10
C ASP A 71 19.06 19.36 5.69
N GLY A 72 19.08 19.52 7.02
CA GLY A 72 19.84 20.56 7.70
C GLY A 72 19.24 21.96 7.66
N GLY A 73 17.96 22.10 7.28
CA GLY A 73 17.17 23.33 7.34
C GLY A 73 17.42 24.28 6.18
N THR A 74 17.46 23.77 4.94
CA THR A 74 17.72 24.59 3.73
C THR A 74 16.54 24.71 2.78
N SER A 75 15.59 23.79 2.89
CA SER A 75 14.39 23.68 2.06
C SER A 75 13.17 23.39 2.92
N ILE A 76 12.01 23.37 2.26
CA ILE A 76 10.81 22.74 2.78
C ILE A 76 10.73 21.36 2.13
N ASP A 77 10.79 20.30 2.93
CA ASP A 77 10.65 18.92 2.49
C ASP A 77 9.67 18.12 3.36
N GLU A 78 9.19 18.70 4.46
CA GLU A 78 8.18 18.09 5.33
C GLU A 78 7.10 19.11 5.74
N ALA A 79 5.85 18.66 5.81
CA ALA A 79 4.79 19.45 6.42
C ALA A 79 5.11 19.67 7.91
N GLY A 80 5.06 20.92 8.38
CA GLY A 80 5.45 21.29 9.72
C GLY A 80 6.83 21.94 9.83
N ASP A 81 7.61 22.01 8.74
CA ASP A 81 8.85 22.80 8.68
C ASP A 81 8.58 24.25 9.10
N LYS A 82 9.41 24.77 10.02
CA LYS A 82 9.24 26.13 10.56
C LYS A 82 10.27 27.08 9.99
N ILE A 83 9.80 28.07 9.24
CA ILE A 83 10.62 29.09 8.62
C ILE A 83 10.52 30.37 9.46
N THR A 84 11.65 30.85 9.95
CA THR A 84 11.74 32.11 10.68
C THR A 84 12.24 33.20 9.73
N TYR A 85 11.52 34.32 9.67
CA TYR A 85 11.88 35.48 8.86
C TYR A 85 12.18 36.69 9.74
N ASP A 86 13.17 37.47 9.33
CA ASP A 86 13.39 38.82 9.84
C ASP A 86 13.00 39.83 8.76
N ILE A 87 12.14 40.77 9.14
CA ILE A 87 11.72 41.92 8.31
C ILE A 87 12.36 43.15 8.93
N VAL A 88 13.38 43.68 8.25
CA VAL A 88 14.14 44.85 8.69
C VAL A 88 13.64 46.08 7.94
N VAL A 89 13.07 47.03 8.68
CA VAL A 89 12.60 48.32 8.15
C VAL A 89 13.62 49.39 8.50
N THR A 90 14.17 50.06 7.49
CA THR A 90 15.20 51.10 7.64
C THR A 90 14.69 52.44 7.14
N ASN A 91 14.92 53.50 7.91
CA ASN A 91 14.71 54.86 7.44
C ASN A 91 15.95 55.32 6.68
N ASN A 92 15.92 55.23 5.34
CA ASN A 92 16.99 55.73 4.47
C ASN A 92 16.74 57.18 4.01
N GLY A 93 15.73 57.84 4.55
CA GLY A 93 15.42 59.24 4.32
C GLY A 93 16.17 60.17 5.28
N THR A 94 15.84 61.47 5.20
CA THR A 94 16.35 62.52 6.10
C THR A 94 15.29 63.04 7.07
N ALA A 95 14.04 62.62 6.93
CA ALA A 95 12.95 62.89 7.87
C ALA A 95 12.81 61.76 8.90
N ASN A 96 12.30 62.08 10.09
CA ASN A 96 11.89 61.06 11.06
C ASN A 96 10.62 60.35 10.57
N LEU A 97 10.54 59.04 10.75
CA LEU A 97 9.33 58.27 10.53
C LEU A 97 8.64 57.97 11.87
N THR A 98 7.32 57.90 11.85
CA THR A 98 6.52 57.57 13.03
C THR A 98 5.50 56.49 12.73
N ASN A 99 5.18 55.68 13.74
CA ASN A 99 4.24 54.56 13.63
C ASN A 99 4.63 53.62 12.48
N VAL A 100 5.88 53.14 12.52
CA VAL A 100 6.40 52.21 11.52
C VAL A 100 5.83 50.83 11.79
N THR A 101 5.12 50.27 10.81
CA THR A 101 4.42 48.99 10.91
C THR A 101 4.88 48.01 9.85
N VAL A 102 4.61 46.72 10.08
CA VAL A 102 4.87 45.63 9.15
C VAL A 102 3.60 44.78 8.99
N ASP A 103 3.28 44.46 7.75
CA ASP A 103 2.26 43.49 7.34
C ASP A 103 2.92 42.34 6.55
N ASP A 104 2.50 41.11 6.78
CA ASP A 104 2.98 39.90 6.09
C ASP A 104 1.83 38.89 6.03
N ASP A 105 1.23 38.75 4.84
CA ASP A 105 0.00 37.97 4.64
C ASP A 105 0.21 36.48 4.87
N LEU A 106 1.36 35.92 4.43
CA LEU A 106 1.64 34.48 4.55
C LEU A 106 1.75 34.06 6.02
N THR A 107 2.37 34.89 6.86
CA THR A 107 2.48 34.64 8.31
C THR A 107 1.26 35.13 9.11
N GLY A 108 0.28 35.77 8.45
CA GLY A 108 -0.88 36.38 9.09
C GLY A 108 -0.54 37.59 9.98
N THR A 109 0.62 38.20 9.79
CA THR A 109 1.06 39.37 10.55
C THR A 109 0.38 40.61 9.98
N VAL A 110 -0.41 41.31 10.81
CA VAL A 110 -1.17 42.49 10.39
C VAL A 110 -0.89 43.66 11.32
N ASN A 111 -0.49 44.80 10.75
CA ASN A 111 -0.19 46.07 11.43
C ASN A 111 0.74 45.90 12.65
N ALA A 112 1.75 45.02 12.54
CA ALA A 112 2.70 44.81 13.62
C ALA A 112 3.54 46.07 13.82
N LEU A 113 3.45 46.70 14.98
CA LEU A 113 4.24 47.88 15.31
C LEU A 113 5.73 47.51 15.41
N CYS A 114 6.52 47.96 14.45
CA CYS A 114 7.98 47.80 14.45
C CYS A 114 8.63 48.82 15.41
N THR A 115 8.25 50.10 15.30
CA THR A 115 8.61 51.14 16.26
C THR A 115 7.68 52.36 16.15
N PRO A 116 7.35 53.05 17.26
CA PRO A 116 6.61 54.31 17.20
C PRO A 116 7.40 55.46 16.55
N PHE A 117 8.74 55.38 16.53
CA PHE A 117 9.62 56.41 15.99
C PHE A 117 10.89 55.79 15.41
N LEU A 118 11.30 56.22 14.22
CA LEU A 118 12.51 55.77 13.55
C LEU A 118 13.27 56.97 12.98
N ALA A 119 14.45 57.27 13.55
CA ALA A 119 15.29 58.37 13.08
C ALA A 119 15.96 58.01 11.73
N PRO A 120 16.48 59.00 10.97
CA PRO A 120 17.31 58.73 9.81
C PRO A 120 18.45 57.75 10.13
N GLU A 121 18.71 56.83 9.20
CA GLU A 121 19.74 55.76 9.30
C GLU A 121 19.45 54.66 10.34
N ASP A 122 18.43 54.80 11.18
CA ASP A 122 18.01 53.74 12.12
C ASP A 122 17.18 52.66 11.41
N SER A 123 17.18 51.46 12.00
CA SER A 123 16.33 50.36 11.60
C SER A 123 15.58 49.73 12.79
N CYS A 124 14.48 49.06 12.49
CA CYS A 124 13.78 48.18 13.42
C CYS A 124 13.54 46.83 12.73
N THR A 125 13.39 45.77 13.53
CA THR A 125 13.20 44.41 13.03
C THR A 125 11.94 43.81 13.63
N VAL A 126 11.13 43.18 12.78
CA VAL A 126 10.01 42.31 13.19
C VAL A 126 10.35 40.88 12.77
N THR A 127 10.34 39.96 13.73
CA THR A 127 10.56 38.53 13.48
C THR A 127 9.23 37.81 13.43
N VAL A 128 8.99 37.04 12.37
CA VAL A 128 7.75 36.29 12.13
C VAL A 128 8.08 34.84 11.75
N MET A 129 7.10 33.95 11.85
CA MET A 129 7.28 32.53 11.54
C MET A 129 6.18 32.05 10.60
N TYR A 130 6.55 31.20 9.64
CA TYR A 130 5.64 30.40 8.83
C TYR A 130 5.87 28.91 9.13
N MET A 131 4.80 28.13 9.14
CA MET A 131 4.86 26.67 9.25
C MET A 131 4.38 26.10 7.92
N ALA A 132 5.27 25.39 7.22
CA ALA A 132 4.95 24.75 5.96
C ALA A 132 3.80 23.76 6.14
N THR A 133 2.95 23.69 5.13
CA THR A 133 1.76 22.84 5.08
C THR A 133 1.94 21.74 4.04
N GLN A 134 1.13 20.69 4.12
CA GLN A 134 1.11 19.66 3.07
C GLN A 134 0.75 20.27 1.71
N ASP A 135 -0.15 21.26 1.68
CA ASP A 135 -0.48 21.99 0.45
C ASP A 135 0.74 22.67 -0.19
N ASP A 136 1.70 23.17 0.61
CA ASP A 136 2.93 23.77 0.06
C ASP A 136 3.80 22.74 -0.68
N LEU A 137 3.85 21.50 -0.16
CA LEU A 137 4.56 20.38 -0.79
C LEU A 137 3.79 19.89 -2.02
N ASP A 138 2.48 19.64 -1.90
CA ASP A 138 1.63 19.07 -2.96
C ASP A 138 1.49 20.03 -4.15
N LEU A 139 1.44 21.35 -3.91
CA LEU A 139 1.43 22.36 -4.97
C LEU A 139 2.83 22.72 -5.47
N ASN A 140 3.90 22.23 -4.85
CA ASN A 140 5.28 22.65 -5.12
C ASN A 140 5.46 24.18 -5.00
N GLY A 141 4.93 24.75 -3.91
CA GLY A 141 4.90 26.18 -3.62
C GLY A 141 3.59 26.65 -2.98
N THR A 142 3.47 27.96 -2.72
CA THR A 142 2.25 28.53 -2.11
C THR A 142 1.13 28.70 -3.15
N ASN A 143 -0.10 28.32 -2.82
CA ASN A 143 -1.28 28.56 -3.66
C ASN A 143 -1.40 30.05 -4.07
N PRO A 144 -1.59 30.40 -5.36
CA PRO A 144 -1.83 29.53 -6.52
C PRO A 144 -0.58 29.23 -7.37
N THR A 145 0.62 29.56 -6.90
CA THR A 145 1.86 29.42 -7.66
C THR A 145 2.56 28.10 -7.37
N SER A 146 2.68 27.25 -8.41
CA SER A 146 3.49 26.04 -8.42
C SER A 146 4.81 26.34 -9.14
N ASN A 147 5.83 26.81 -8.40
CA ASN A 147 7.09 27.29 -8.98
C ASN A 147 8.35 26.70 -8.31
N GLY A 148 8.19 25.76 -7.37
CA GLY A 148 9.28 25.19 -6.57
C GLY A 148 9.65 26.00 -5.34
N PHE A 149 8.87 27.02 -4.97
CA PHE A 149 9.17 27.90 -3.86
C PHE A 149 7.93 28.30 -3.05
N VAL A 150 8.10 28.42 -1.74
CA VAL A 150 7.22 29.23 -0.89
C VAL A 150 7.63 30.70 -1.01
N ASP A 151 6.73 31.48 -1.61
CA ASP A 151 6.90 32.91 -1.86
C ASP A 151 6.35 33.71 -0.68
N ASN A 152 7.21 34.45 0.03
CA ASN A 152 6.75 35.27 1.14
C ASN A 152 7.07 36.76 0.94
N THR A 153 6.04 37.61 0.91
CA THR A 153 6.15 39.07 0.75
C THR A 153 5.69 39.79 2.02
N ALA A 154 6.51 40.70 2.53
CA ALA A 154 6.15 41.62 3.61
C ALA A 154 6.10 43.07 3.11
N THR A 155 5.25 43.88 3.73
CA THR A 155 5.10 45.31 3.50
C THR A 155 5.50 46.07 4.76
N GLY A 156 6.44 47.00 4.66
CA GLY A 156 6.70 47.99 5.71
C GLY A 156 5.99 49.29 5.38
N ASP A 157 5.41 49.94 6.38
CA ASP A 157 4.67 51.19 6.22
C ASP A 157 4.98 52.20 7.34
N SER A 158 4.69 53.48 7.09
CA SER A 158 4.80 54.56 8.06
C SER A 158 3.82 55.69 7.74
N VAL A 159 3.66 56.66 8.65
CA VAL A 159 2.79 57.82 8.36
C VAL A 159 3.36 58.75 7.28
N GLN A 160 4.67 58.74 7.04
CA GLN A 160 5.36 59.75 6.22
C GLN A 160 5.85 59.27 4.86
N ALA A 161 6.14 57.98 4.70
CA ALA A 161 6.66 57.39 3.48
C ALA A 161 5.63 56.43 2.89
N ASP A 162 5.65 56.26 1.56
CA ASP A 162 4.86 55.23 0.91
C ASP A 162 5.28 53.83 1.40
N PRO A 163 4.34 52.87 1.47
CA PRO A 163 4.67 51.50 1.81
C PRO A 163 5.69 50.88 0.85
N MET A 164 6.55 50.01 1.37
CA MET A 164 7.55 49.31 0.57
C MET A 164 7.50 47.80 0.83
N ASN A 165 7.62 47.02 -0.24
CA ASN A 165 7.56 45.56 -0.18
C ASN A 165 8.95 44.94 -0.25
N ALA A 166 9.11 43.79 0.42
CA ALA A 166 10.25 42.90 0.27
C ALA A 166 9.77 41.45 0.22
N SER A 167 10.31 40.68 -0.72
CA SER A 167 9.96 39.27 -0.93
C SER A 167 11.18 38.38 -0.77
N VAL A 168 10.97 37.16 -0.30
CA VAL A 168 11.97 36.09 -0.23
C VAL A 168 11.33 34.77 -0.63
N GLN A 169 12.11 33.89 -1.25
CA GLN A 169 11.67 32.57 -1.69
C GLN A 169 12.38 31.50 -0.87
N VAL A 170 11.66 30.44 -0.50
CA VAL A 170 12.22 29.25 0.15
C VAL A 170 11.96 28.04 -0.75
N PRO A 171 12.99 27.27 -1.14
CA PRO A 171 12.81 26.15 -2.05
C PRO A 171 11.98 25.04 -1.41
N VAL A 172 11.10 24.43 -2.21
CA VAL A 172 10.31 23.23 -1.88
C VAL A 172 10.93 22.04 -2.60
N ILE A 173 11.09 20.92 -1.90
CA ILE A 173 11.65 19.69 -2.44
C ILE A 173 10.58 18.60 -2.39
N GLN A 174 10.07 18.22 -3.56
CA GLN A 174 9.18 17.08 -3.70
C GLN A 174 9.99 15.79 -3.95
N LEU A 175 9.68 14.76 -3.18
CA LEU A 175 10.23 13.41 -3.23
C LEU A 175 9.04 12.43 -3.21
N PRO A 176 8.24 12.36 -4.29
CA PRO A 176 7.23 11.31 -4.41
C PRO A 176 7.89 9.94 -4.44
N ASP A 177 7.33 9.02 -3.68
CA ASP A 177 7.78 7.63 -3.63
C ASP A 177 6.63 6.75 -3.16
N HIS A 178 6.65 5.48 -3.56
CA HIS A 178 5.63 4.53 -3.16
C HIS A 178 6.17 3.10 -3.13
N GLU A 179 5.48 2.23 -2.42
CA GLU A 179 5.80 0.81 -2.30
C GLU A 179 4.53 -0.03 -2.45
N LEU A 180 4.63 -1.15 -3.17
CA LEU A 180 3.61 -2.19 -3.22
C LEU A 180 4.21 -3.47 -2.67
N ILE A 181 3.58 -4.06 -1.66
CA ILE A 181 3.93 -5.36 -1.09
C ILE A 181 2.78 -6.32 -1.33
N LYS A 182 3.10 -7.51 -1.80
CA LYS A 182 2.17 -8.63 -1.92
C LYS A 182 2.59 -9.71 -0.93
N THR A 183 1.62 -10.29 -0.22
CA THR A 183 1.91 -11.32 0.80
C THR A 183 0.79 -12.35 0.87
N PHE A 184 1.12 -13.61 0.61
CA PHE A 184 0.27 -14.75 0.93
C PHE A 184 0.35 -15.08 2.42
N ASP A 185 -0.80 -15.26 3.07
CA ASP A 185 -0.87 -15.76 4.44
C ASP A 185 -2.13 -16.65 4.58
N PRO A 186 -1.98 -17.98 4.75
CA PRO A 186 -0.72 -18.71 4.91
C PRO A 186 0.05 -18.91 3.58
N GLU A 187 1.38 -19.04 3.65
CA GLU A 187 2.26 -19.34 2.49
C GLU A 187 2.05 -20.75 1.89
N LEU A 188 1.25 -21.59 2.56
CA LEU A 188 0.94 -22.95 2.14
C LEU A 188 -0.55 -23.21 2.33
N VAL A 189 -1.21 -23.63 1.24
CA VAL A 189 -2.65 -23.84 1.19
C VAL A 189 -2.95 -25.21 0.59
N GLY A 190 -3.93 -25.90 1.15
CA GLY A 190 -4.42 -27.16 0.63
C GLY A 190 -5.18 -27.01 -0.69
N VAL A 191 -5.05 -27.98 -1.59
CA VAL A 191 -5.94 -28.08 -2.76
C VAL A 191 -7.41 -28.16 -2.31
N GLY A 192 -8.26 -27.27 -2.82
CA GLY A 192 -9.66 -27.14 -2.45
C GLY A 192 -9.92 -26.38 -1.15
N GLU A 193 -8.90 -25.80 -0.52
CA GLU A 193 -9.04 -24.91 0.64
C GLU A 193 -8.93 -23.44 0.25
N PHE A 194 -9.50 -22.59 1.10
CA PHE A 194 -9.38 -21.14 0.97
C PHE A 194 -8.03 -20.66 1.51
N GLY A 195 -7.42 -19.71 0.81
CA GLY A 195 -6.29 -18.92 1.26
C GLY A 195 -6.56 -17.43 1.07
N GLU A 196 -5.65 -16.60 1.57
CA GLU A 196 -5.71 -15.16 1.39
C GLU A 196 -4.35 -14.61 0.96
N PHE A 197 -4.38 -13.54 0.18
CA PHE A 197 -3.23 -12.66 0.02
C PHE A 197 -3.61 -11.21 0.23
N THR A 198 -2.65 -10.41 0.66
CA THR A 198 -2.81 -8.97 0.81
C THR A 198 -1.97 -8.21 -0.22
N LEU A 199 -2.49 -7.07 -0.66
CA LEU A 199 -1.77 -6.04 -1.40
C LEU A 199 -1.72 -4.79 -0.53
N VAL A 200 -0.53 -4.44 -0.07
CA VAL A 200 -0.29 -3.24 0.75
C VAL A 200 0.39 -2.20 -0.11
N TYR A 201 -0.34 -1.15 -0.48
CA TYR A 201 0.21 0.00 -1.21
C TYR A 201 0.44 1.15 -0.24
N THR A 202 1.67 1.67 -0.19
CA THR A 202 2.12 2.69 0.78
C THR A 202 2.71 3.90 0.05
N ASN A 203 2.31 5.10 0.46
CA ASN A 203 2.99 6.32 0.05
C ASN A 203 4.23 6.53 0.94
N THR A 204 5.41 6.22 0.42
CA THR A 204 6.69 6.37 1.13
C THR A 204 7.35 7.74 0.87
N GLY A 205 6.76 8.56 0.01
CA GLY A 205 7.22 9.89 -0.33
C GLY A 205 6.72 10.98 0.62
N ASN A 206 7.00 12.24 0.26
CA ASN A 206 6.62 13.43 1.04
C ASN A 206 5.47 14.27 0.44
N VAL A 207 4.92 13.85 -0.69
CA VAL A 207 3.75 14.49 -1.33
C VAL A 207 2.57 13.54 -1.32
N THR A 208 1.36 14.09 -1.31
CA THR A 208 0.13 13.31 -1.50
C THR A 208 0.15 12.70 -2.91
N LEU A 209 -0.10 11.39 -2.99
CA LEU A 209 -0.31 10.69 -4.26
C LEU A 209 -1.79 10.75 -4.63
N SER A 210 -2.08 10.81 -5.92
CA SER A 210 -3.45 10.78 -6.45
C SER A 210 -3.56 9.88 -7.68
N ASP A 211 -4.79 9.50 -8.02
CA ASP A 211 -5.08 8.64 -9.19
C ASP A 211 -4.20 7.38 -9.15
N ILE A 212 -4.33 6.62 -8.06
CA ILE A 212 -3.56 5.39 -7.83
C ILE A 212 -4.37 4.21 -8.36
N ASP A 213 -3.78 3.49 -9.30
CA ASP A 213 -4.34 2.29 -9.91
C ASP A 213 -3.53 1.07 -9.44
N ILE A 214 -4.21 0.09 -8.84
CA ILE A 214 -3.62 -1.19 -8.42
C ILE A 214 -4.29 -2.30 -9.23
N GLU A 215 -3.50 -3.06 -9.97
CA GLU A 215 -3.97 -4.16 -10.81
C GLU A 215 -3.33 -5.48 -10.37
N ASP A 216 -4.11 -6.53 -10.24
CA ASP A 216 -3.62 -7.89 -9.95
C ASP A 216 -4.37 -8.90 -10.82
N MET A 217 -3.61 -9.62 -11.65
CA MET A 217 -4.16 -10.67 -12.50
C MET A 217 -3.82 -12.03 -11.88
N VAL A 218 -4.77 -12.53 -11.09
CA VAL A 218 -4.62 -13.72 -10.28
C VAL A 218 -4.63 -14.96 -11.16
N GLN A 219 -3.61 -15.81 -11.03
CA GLN A 219 -3.54 -17.03 -11.82
C GLN A 219 -4.76 -17.93 -11.55
N VAL A 220 -5.33 -18.54 -12.59
CA VAL A 220 -6.54 -19.40 -12.51
C VAL A 220 -6.42 -20.61 -11.57
N LEU A 221 -5.20 -20.94 -11.15
CA LEU A 221 -4.95 -21.91 -10.07
C LEU A 221 -5.41 -21.40 -8.69
N LEU A 222 -5.70 -20.12 -8.53
CA LEU A 222 -6.24 -19.48 -7.34
C LEU A 222 -7.53 -18.77 -7.76
N ALA A 223 -8.67 -19.43 -7.63
CA ALA A 223 -9.95 -18.81 -8.00
C ALA A 223 -10.30 -17.72 -6.99
N VAL A 224 -10.48 -16.49 -7.44
CA VAL A 224 -10.82 -15.38 -6.54
C VAL A 224 -12.27 -15.54 -6.07
N GLU A 225 -12.47 -15.39 -4.77
CA GLU A 225 -13.76 -15.63 -4.11
C GLU A 225 -14.35 -14.34 -3.54
N SER A 226 -13.49 -13.49 -2.98
CA SER A 226 -13.88 -12.17 -2.50
C SER A 226 -12.69 -11.22 -2.42
N VAL A 227 -12.98 -9.94 -2.59
CA VAL A 227 -12.04 -8.83 -2.40
C VAL A 227 -12.58 -7.93 -1.29
N ASP A 228 -11.81 -7.75 -0.22
CA ASP A 228 -11.99 -6.67 0.75
C ASP A 228 -11.10 -5.50 0.32
N ASP A 229 -11.75 -4.39 -0.04
CA ASP A 229 -11.09 -3.23 -0.64
C ASP A 229 -10.24 -2.42 0.36
N GLY A 230 -10.40 -2.65 1.66
CA GLY A 230 -9.65 -1.95 2.71
C GLY A 230 -9.70 -0.42 2.62
N GLY A 231 -10.74 0.14 1.98
CA GLY A 231 -10.89 1.58 1.74
C GLY A 231 -10.52 2.07 0.33
N ALA A 232 -10.05 1.19 -0.56
CA ALA A 232 -10.01 1.44 -2.00
C ALA A 232 -11.42 1.32 -2.63
N VAL A 233 -11.52 1.60 -3.92
CA VAL A 233 -12.69 1.19 -4.73
C VAL A 233 -12.23 0.11 -5.68
N CYS A 234 -12.55 -1.15 -5.35
CA CYS A 234 -12.20 -2.29 -6.17
C CYS A 234 -13.38 -2.71 -7.05
N SER A 235 -13.08 -3.01 -8.31
CA SER A 235 -14.00 -3.58 -9.28
C SER A 235 -13.41 -4.85 -9.88
N ASP A 236 -14.26 -5.87 -9.95
CA ASP A 236 -14.14 -6.99 -10.88
C ASP A 236 -14.77 -6.50 -12.20
N ASP A 237 -13.99 -5.72 -12.96
CA ASP A 237 -14.49 -4.89 -14.07
C ASP A 237 -14.52 -5.64 -15.41
N ASP A 238 -13.97 -6.85 -15.45
CA ASP A 238 -14.11 -7.79 -16.53
C ASP A 238 -14.96 -8.99 -16.08
N ASP A 239 -15.68 -9.63 -17.02
CA ASP A 239 -16.41 -10.86 -16.71
C ASP A 239 -15.45 -12.04 -16.36
N ASN A 240 -14.17 -11.76 -16.07
CA ASN A 240 -13.16 -12.71 -15.64
C ASN A 240 -12.89 -12.48 -14.15
N VAL A 241 -13.27 -13.42 -13.31
CA VAL A 241 -13.16 -13.30 -11.83
C VAL A 241 -11.70 -13.15 -11.34
N GLN A 242 -10.73 -13.15 -12.25
CA GLN A 242 -9.31 -13.24 -11.96
C GLN A 242 -8.57 -11.91 -12.04
N THR A 243 -9.19 -10.83 -12.56
CA THR A 243 -8.54 -9.52 -12.62
C THR A 243 -9.12 -8.59 -11.58
N ILE A 244 -8.27 -8.16 -10.65
CA ILE A 244 -8.62 -7.24 -9.58
C ILE A 244 -8.08 -5.87 -9.96
N PHE A 245 -8.98 -4.91 -10.13
CA PHE A 245 -8.65 -3.51 -10.37
C PHE A 245 -9.14 -2.66 -9.21
N CYS A 246 -8.24 -1.93 -8.56
CA CYS A 246 -8.57 -1.08 -7.42
C CYS A 246 -8.05 0.33 -7.63
N GLU A 247 -8.94 1.31 -7.47
CA GLU A 247 -8.62 2.74 -7.52
C GLU A 247 -8.53 3.33 -6.11
N VAL A 248 -7.55 4.21 -5.88
CA VAL A 248 -7.45 5.04 -4.68
C VAL A 248 -7.31 6.51 -5.09
N ASP A 249 -8.30 7.33 -4.71
CA ASP A 249 -8.36 8.75 -5.06
C ASP A 249 -7.11 9.51 -4.61
N THR A 250 -6.78 9.41 -3.31
CA THR A 250 -5.62 10.06 -2.72
C THR A 250 -5.02 9.25 -1.57
N LEU A 251 -3.70 9.34 -1.41
CA LEU A 251 -2.98 8.73 -0.30
C LEU A 251 -1.93 9.71 0.24
N ALA A 252 -2.11 10.14 1.50
CA ALA A 252 -1.21 11.08 2.15
C ALA A 252 0.16 10.43 2.47
N PRO A 253 1.23 11.22 2.67
CA PRO A 253 2.54 10.70 3.08
C PRO A 253 2.46 9.78 4.30
N GLY A 254 3.04 8.58 4.20
CA GLY A 254 3.09 7.58 5.26
C GLY A 254 1.81 6.77 5.47
N GLU A 255 0.73 7.05 4.73
CA GLU A 255 -0.49 6.23 4.76
C GLU A 255 -0.37 5.03 3.82
N SER A 256 -1.15 3.98 4.14
CA SER A 256 -1.23 2.75 3.35
C SER A 256 -2.68 2.35 3.14
N VAL A 257 -2.96 1.70 2.01
CA VAL A 257 -4.18 0.92 1.79
C VAL A 257 -3.83 -0.57 1.80
N THR A 258 -4.74 -1.41 2.27
CA THR A 258 -4.54 -2.87 2.32
C THR A 258 -5.73 -3.57 1.69
N ILE A 259 -5.55 -4.10 0.49
CA ILE A 259 -6.55 -4.91 -0.20
C ILE A 259 -6.32 -6.36 0.21
N THR A 260 -7.37 -7.06 0.62
CA THR A 260 -7.29 -8.50 0.96
C THR A 260 -8.11 -9.29 -0.04
N VAL A 261 -7.49 -10.30 -0.63
CA VAL A 261 -8.11 -11.17 -1.63
C VAL A 261 -8.18 -12.58 -1.07
N THR A 262 -9.39 -13.08 -0.91
CA THR A 262 -9.64 -14.48 -0.58
C THR A 262 -9.75 -15.28 -1.87
N TYR A 263 -9.07 -16.41 -1.93
CA TYR A 263 -9.09 -17.31 -3.08
C TYR A 263 -9.32 -18.76 -2.65
N LEU A 264 -9.84 -19.57 -3.57
CA LEU A 264 -9.91 -21.02 -3.46
C LEU A 264 -8.75 -21.65 -4.25
N ALA A 265 -7.87 -22.37 -3.57
CA ALA A 265 -6.69 -22.98 -4.17
C ALA A 265 -7.05 -24.20 -5.02
N ALA A 266 -6.70 -24.18 -6.29
CA ALA A 266 -6.92 -25.25 -7.27
C ALA A 266 -8.31 -25.90 -7.11
N PRO A 267 -9.39 -25.15 -7.39
CA PRO A 267 -10.76 -25.55 -7.07
C PRO A 267 -11.16 -26.82 -7.84
N LEU A 268 -10.90 -28.00 -7.27
CA LEU A 268 -11.19 -29.31 -7.88
C LEU A 268 -12.69 -29.60 -8.02
N THR A 269 -13.55 -28.60 -7.82
CA THR A 269 -15.00 -28.72 -7.71
C THR A 269 -15.73 -28.29 -8.99
N ASP A 270 -16.94 -28.84 -9.16
CA ASP A 270 -17.90 -28.70 -10.27
C ASP A 270 -18.34 -27.24 -10.61
N GLU A 271 -17.77 -26.17 -10.03
CA GLU A 271 -18.17 -24.79 -10.37
C GLU A 271 -17.71 -24.37 -11.76
N LEU A 272 -16.56 -24.87 -12.24
CA LEU A 272 -16.11 -24.66 -13.61
C LEU A 272 -16.93 -25.49 -14.63
N VAL A 273 -17.52 -26.60 -14.20
CA VAL A 273 -18.30 -27.51 -15.07
C VAL A 273 -19.77 -27.48 -14.65
N PRO A 274 -20.62 -26.64 -15.27
CA PRO A 274 -22.01 -26.49 -14.82
C PRO A 274 -22.74 -27.84 -14.75
N ASP A 275 -23.36 -28.15 -13.60
CA ASP A 275 -24.19 -29.35 -13.44
C ASP A 275 -25.43 -29.27 -14.35
N THR A 276 -25.31 -29.85 -15.54
CA THR A 276 -26.40 -29.88 -16.53
C THR A 276 -27.43 -30.97 -16.23
N GLY A 277 -27.38 -31.63 -15.06
CA GLY A 277 -28.26 -32.74 -14.71
C GLY A 277 -27.93 -34.01 -15.49
N GLN A 278 -26.64 -34.25 -15.72
CA GLN A 278 -26.18 -35.36 -16.56
C GLN A 278 -26.56 -36.73 -15.99
N THR A 279 -26.95 -37.63 -16.89
CA THR A 279 -27.31 -39.02 -16.58
C THR A 279 -26.29 -40.04 -17.13
N SER A 280 -25.23 -39.56 -17.76
CA SER A 280 -24.13 -40.35 -18.30
C SER A 280 -22.99 -39.44 -18.72
N GLY A 281 -21.74 -39.80 -18.43
CA GLY A 281 -20.59 -39.00 -18.82
C GLY A 281 -19.54 -38.94 -17.73
N ALA A 282 -18.66 -37.97 -17.88
CA ALA A 282 -17.66 -37.56 -16.92
C ALA A 282 -17.49 -36.04 -17.01
N ASN A 283 -17.64 -35.33 -15.90
CA ASN A 283 -17.11 -33.98 -15.75
C ASN A 283 -15.65 -34.09 -15.38
N TYR A 284 -14.83 -33.16 -15.84
CA TYR A 284 -13.41 -33.20 -15.57
C TYR A 284 -12.81 -31.80 -15.48
N VAL A 285 -11.77 -31.69 -14.66
CA VAL A 285 -10.87 -30.55 -14.59
C VAL A 285 -9.44 -31.06 -14.42
N PHE A 286 -8.50 -30.47 -15.17
CA PHE A 286 -7.08 -30.75 -15.14
C PHE A 286 -6.31 -29.44 -15.00
N TYR A 287 -5.40 -29.40 -14.06
CA TYR A 287 -4.50 -28.30 -13.79
C TYR A 287 -3.10 -28.67 -14.26
N PHE A 288 -2.48 -27.83 -15.09
CA PHE A 288 -1.17 -28.08 -15.67
C PHE A 288 -0.08 -27.19 -15.06
N GLU A 289 1.16 -27.64 -15.14
CA GLU A 289 2.33 -26.93 -14.60
C GLU A 289 2.56 -25.54 -15.22
N ASN A 290 2.16 -25.36 -16.47
CA ASN A 290 2.16 -24.08 -17.16
C ASN A 290 1.01 -23.13 -16.76
N GLY A 291 0.21 -23.46 -15.74
CA GLY A 291 -0.92 -22.67 -15.26
C GLY A 291 -2.21 -22.83 -16.07
N HIS A 292 -2.21 -23.59 -17.16
CA HIS A 292 -3.43 -23.81 -17.94
C HIS A 292 -4.40 -24.74 -17.22
N VAL A 293 -5.69 -24.57 -17.51
CA VAL A 293 -6.76 -25.40 -16.94
C VAL A 293 -7.60 -25.97 -18.07
N LEU A 294 -7.67 -27.29 -18.17
CA LEU A 294 -8.58 -27.98 -19.09
C LEU A 294 -9.77 -28.49 -18.29
N TYR A 295 -10.97 -28.03 -18.63
CA TYR A 295 -12.19 -28.52 -18.01
C TYR A 295 -13.26 -28.82 -19.06
N GLY A 296 -14.29 -29.56 -18.68
CA GLY A 296 -15.41 -29.86 -19.56
C GLY A 296 -16.17 -31.10 -19.16
N SER A 297 -16.93 -31.61 -20.12
CA SER A 297 -17.75 -32.79 -19.90
C SER A 297 -17.87 -33.68 -21.13
N THR A 298 -17.67 -34.98 -20.93
CA THR A 298 -17.87 -35.99 -21.99
C THR A 298 -19.33 -36.33 -22.25
N GLY A 299 -20.26 -36.01 -21.32
CA GLY A 299 -21.69 -36.21 -21.55
C GLY A 299 -22.26 -35.21 -22.55
N ASP A 300 -21.80 -33.97 -22.48
CA ASP A 300 -22.21 -32.87 -23.35
C ASP A 300 -21.25 -32.63 -24.52
N SER A 301 -20.15 -33.39 -24.59
CA SER A 301 -19.04 -33.17 -25.53
C SER A 301 -18.58 -31.72 -25.49
N THR A 302 -18.00 -31.31 -24.36
CA THR A 302 -17.42 -29.98 -24.15
C THR A 302 -16.02 -30.11 -23.62
N ALA A 303 -15.11 -29.26 -24.08
CA ALA A 303 -13.80 -29.06 -23.51
C ALA A 303 -13.40 -27.59 -23.69
N THR A 304 -12.96 -26.96 -22.61
CA THR A 304 -12.48 -25.59 -22.57
C THR A 304 -11.08 -25.60 -21.97
N LEU A 305 -10.16 -24.89 -22.62
CA LEU A 305 -8.81 -24.66 -22.12
C LEU A 305 -8.70 -23.19 -21.73
N LEU A 306 -8.38 -22.93 -20.47
CA LEU A 306 -8.01 -21.60 -20.00
C LEU A 306 -6.50 -21.44 -20.04
N ASP A 307 -6.06 -20.25 -20.41
CA ASP A 307 -4.71 -19.79 -20.15
C ASP A 307 -4.53 -19.51 -18.64
N PRO A 308 -3.29 -19.23 -18.18
CA PRO A 308 -3.03 -18.96 -16.77
C PRO A 308 -3.79 -17.76 -16.20
N ASN A 309 -4.29 -16.88 -17.06
CA ASN A 309 -5.00 -15.66 -16.69
C ASN A 309 -6.53 -15.86 -16.71
N GLY A 310 -7.01 -17.07 -16.97
CA GLY A 310 -8.44 -17.40 -17.01
C GLY A 310 -9.12 -17.09 -18.34
N PHE A 311 -8.40 -16.72 -19.40
CA PHE A 311 -9.00 -16.52 -20.72
C PHE A 311 -9.10 -17.82 -21.50
N GLU A 312 -10.22 -18.03 -22.18
CA GLU A 312 -10.38 -19.18 -23.08
C GLU A 312 -9.39 -19.11 -24.25
N VAL A 313 -8.68 -20.21 -24.49
CA VAL A 313 -7.79 -20.37 -25.63
C VAL A 313 -8.59 -20.87 -26.83
N ASP A 314 -8.66 -20.09 -27.91
CA ASP A 314 -9.34 -20.45 -29.17
C ASP A 314 -8.44 -20.13 -30.39
N PRO A 315 -8.25 -21.06 -31.37
CA PRO A 315 -8.78 -22.42 -31.44
C PRO A 315 -7.92 -23.46 -30.73
N VAL A 316 -8.61 -24.37 -30.05
CA VAL A 316 -8.05 -25.59 -29.49
C VAL A 316 -8.71 -26.77 -30.21
N ASP A 317 -7.90 -27.59 -30.89
CA ASP A 317 -8.40 -28.78 -31.59
C ASP A 317 -8.51 -29.93 -30.57
N TRP A 318 -9.75 -30.22 -30.18
CA TRP A 318 -10.06 -31.27 -29.23
C TRP A 318 -11.13 -32.22 -29.76
N SER A 319 -11.07 -33.48 -29.32
CA SER A 319 -12.12 -34.46 -29.59
C SER A 319 -12.31 -35.38 -28.40
N VAL A 320 -13.56 -35.81 -28.20
CA VAL A 320 -13.89 -36.91 -27.28
C VAL A 320 -14.18 -38.14 -28.13
N GLU A 321 -13.33 -39.15 -28.06
CA GLU A 321 -13.47 -40.37 -28.88
C GLU A 321 -13.79 -41.63 -28.06
N GLY A 322 -14.51 -42.53 -28.72
CA GLY A 322 -14.70 -43.90 -28.27
C GLY A 322 -15.76 -44.12 -27.18
N ARG A 323 -15.90 -45.38 -26.76
CA ARG A 323 -16.69 -45.79 -25.57
C ARG A 323 -15.92 -45.60 -24.26
N ASN A 324 -14.66 -45.16 -24.39
CA ASN A 324 -13.66 -45.11 -23.34
C ASN A 324 -13.55 -43.72 -22.69
N GLN A 325 -14.25 -42.71 -23.21
CA GLN A 325 -14.17 -41.33 -22.72
C GLN A 325 -12.74 -40.80 -22.79
N ASP A 326 -12.08 -41.00 -23.92
CA ASP A 326 -10.75 -40.47 -24.20
C ASP A 326 -10.90 -39.02 -24.69
N ILE A 327 -10.18 -38.08 -24.06
CA ILE A 327 -10.01 -36.72 -24.56
C ILE A 327 -8.71 -36.68 -25.35
N TYR A 328 -8.78 -36.18 -26.59
CA TYR A 328 -7.60 -35.78 -27.35
C TYR A 328 -7.53 -34.26 -27.38
N LEU A 329 -6.40 -33.69 -26.97
CA LEU A 329 -6.12 -32.26 -27.09
C LEU A 329 -4.87 -32.05 -27.95
N THR A 330 -4.99 -31.31 -29.05
CA THR A 330 -3.82 -30.82 -29.77
C THR A 330 -3.46 -29.45 -29.21
N VAL A 331 -2.33 -29.38 -28.52
CA VAL A 331 -1.88 -28.11 -27.91
C VAL A 331 -1.52 -27.07 -28.99
N PRO A 332 -1.86 -25.78 -28.79
CA PRO A 332 -1.71 -24.75 -29.83
C PRO A 332 -0.28 -24.48 -30.31
N PHE A 333 0.75 -24.98 -29.59
CA PHE A 333 2.14 -24.55 -29.77
C PHE A 333 3.08 -25.60 -30.40
N GLY A 334 2.56 -26.68 -30.97
CA GLY A 334 3.31 -27.56 -31.88
C GLY A 334 3.95 -28.81 -31.26
N GLY A 335 3.26 -29.47 -30.33
CA GLY A 335 3.61 -30.80 -29.79
C GLY A 335 2.76 -31.95 -30.35
N ASP A 336 3.11 -33.17 -29.98
CA ASP A 336 2.27 -34.35 -30.16
C ASP A 336 1.13 -34.24 -29.13
N GLY A 337 -0.09 -33.92 -29.57
CA GLY A 337 -1.24 -33.72 -28.69
C GLY A 337 -1.43 -34.83 -27.65
N PHE A 338 -2.07 -34.52 -26.53
CA PHE A 338 -2.22 -35.47 -25.43
C PHE A 338 -3.53 -36.25 -25.52
N GLN A 339 -3.48 -37.52 -25.11
CA GLN A 339 -4.65 -38.35 -24.86
C GLN A 339 -4.85 -38.54 -23.36
N LEU A 340 -5.99 -38.12 -22.82
CA LEU A 340 -6.39 -38.34 -21.43
C LEU A 340 -7.51 -39.38 -21.40
N HIS A 341 -7.25 -40.53 -20.77
CA HIS A 341 -8.28 -41.52 -20.51
C HIS A 341 -9.00 -41.17 -19.20
N LEU A 342 -10.27 -40.76 -19.28
CA LEU A 342 -11.04 -40.32 -18.10
C LEU A 342 -11.59 -41.50 -17.30
N SER A 343 -10.72 -42.31 -16.70
CA SER A 343 -11.12 -43.47 -15.90
C SER A 343 -10.54 -43.40 -14.50
N CYS A 344 -11.40 -43.49 -13.50
CA CYS A 344 -11.00 -43.66 -12.11
C CYS A 344 -10.32 -45.02 -11.81
N SER A 345 -9.95 -45.82 -12.83
CA SER A 345 -9.19 -47.06 -12.68
C SER A 345 -7.82 -46.99 -13.36
N GLU A 346 -7.59 -45.97 -14.19
CA GLU A 346 -6.31 -45.68 -14.83
C GLU A 346 -5.84 -44.36 -14.24
N ILE A 347 -5.00 -44.44 -13.21
CA ILE A 347 -4.40 -43.25 -12.60
C ILE A 347 -3.33 -42.71 -13.53
N PHE A 348 -3.22 -41.38 -13.64
CA PHE A 348 -2.03 -40.78 -14.22
C PHE A 348 -0.84 -41.09 -13.31
N ILE A 349 0.33 -41.36 -13.89
CA ILE A 349 1.54 -41.71 -13.13
C ILE A 349 2.46 -40.49 -13.17
N ASP A 350 2.76 -39.93 -12.00
CA ASP A 350 3.61 -38.73 -11.85
C ASP A 350 3.15 -37.52 -12.69
N GLY A 351 1.83 -37.36 -12.89
CA GLY A 351 1.25 -36.27 -13.67
C GLY A 351 1.19 -36.51 -15.19
N TRP A 352 1.51 -37.72 -15.66
CA TRP A 352 1.48 -38.08 -17.08
C TRP A 352 0.44 -39.16 -17.39
N GLY A 353 -0.28 -38.97 -18.51
CA GLY A 353 -1.20 -39.98 -19.04
C GLY A 353 -0.47 -41.11 -19.75
N ASP A 354 -1.13 -42.27 -19.84
CA ASP A 354 -0.58 -43.50 -20.46
C ASP A 354 -0.12 -43.31 -21.92
N PHE A 355 -0.65 -42.30 -22.62
CA PHE A 355 -0.32 -41.94 -24.01
C PHE A 355 -0.13 -40.42 -24.22
N GLY A 356 0.31 -39.68 -23.19
CA GLY A 356 0.63 -38.25 -23.28
C GLY A 356 2.04 -37.96 -23.82
N PRO A 357 2.43 -36.68 -23.97
CA PRO A 357 3.82 -36.30 -24.17
C PRO A 357 4.67 -36.91 -23.05
N THR A 358 5.85 -37.41 -23.40
CA THR A 358 6.75 -37.89 -22.37
C THR A 358 7.32 -36.69 -21.62
N ALA A 359 7.74 -36.89 -20.37
CA ALA A 359 8.38 -35.85 -19.57
C ALA A 359 9.58 -35.17 -20.26
N GLU A 360 10.19 -35.82 -21.28
CA GLU A 360 11.30 -35.26 -22.06
C GLU A 360 10.84 -34.31 -23.19
N ASP A 361 9.60 -34.45 -23.67
CA ASP A 361 9.12 -33.75 -24.88
C ASP A 361 8.38 -32.45 -24.56
N ASP A 362 7.59 -32.40 -23.48
CA ASP A 362 6.79 -31.20 -23.14
C ASP A 362 6.52 -31.08 -21.61
N PRO A 363 7.54 -30.82 -20.78
CA PRO A 363 7.46 -30.90 -19.32
C PRO A 363 6.42 -29.93 -18.70
N ASP A 364 6.15 -28.81 -19.36
CA ASP A 364 5.25 -27.76 -18.90
C ASP A 364 3.76 -28.19 -18.91
N TRP A 365 3.42 -29.30 -19.58
CA TRP A 365 2.07 -29.89 -19.62
C TRP A 365 1.87 -31.06 -18.65
N ARG A 366 2.75 -31.19 -17.66
CA ARG A 366 2.55 -32.12 -16.56
C ARG A 366 1.28 -31.76 -15.79
N ILE A 367 0.44 -32.75 -15.49
CA ILE A 367 -0.76 -32.56 -14.66
C ILE A 367 -0.30 -32.40 -13.21
N LEU A 368 -0.66 -31.28 -12.59
CA LEU A 368 -0.42 -30.99 -11.18
C LEU A 368 -1.51 -31.60 -10.30
N ALA A 369 -2.76 -31.38 -10.70
CA ALA A 369 -3.95 -31.91 -10.04
C ALA A 369 -5.06 -32.14 -11.05
N TYR A 370 -5.98 -33.04 -10.74
CA TYR A 370 -7.19 -33.26 -11.54
C TYR A 370 -8.35 -33.71 -10.67
N SER A 371 -9.56 -33.54 -11.21
CA SER A 371 -10.78 -34.15 -10.71
C SER A 371 -11.60 -34.69 -11.89
N VAL A 372 -12.20 -35.87 -11.71
CA VAL A 372 -13.06 -36.53 -12.69
C VAL A 372 -14.28 -37.13 -12.00
N ASP A 373 -15.43 -36.51 -12.26
CA ASP A 373 -16.72 -36.89 -11.72
C ASP A 373 -17.51 -37.72 -12.73
N ARG A 374 -17.75 -39.00 -12.42
CA ARG A 374 -18.39 -39.98 -13.29
C ARG A 374 -19.88 -40.10 -12.98
N PHE A 375 -20.70 -39.94 -14.01
CA PHE A 375 -22.17 -40.02 -13.90
C PHE A 375 -22.74 -41.29 -14.51
N ASN A 376 -23.80 -41.81 -13.90
CA ASN A 376 -24.68 -42.81 -14.48
C ASN A 376 -26.15 -42.38 -14.37
N THR A 377 -27.08 -43.25 -14.77
CA THR A 377 -28.51 -42.92 -14.82
C THR A 377 -29.13 -42.54 -13.46
N ASN A 378 -28.41 -42.77 -12.35
CA ASN A 378 -28.82 -42.43 -10.99
C ASN A 378 -28.07 -41.19 -10.44
N GLY A 379 -27.30 -40.47 -11.27
CA GLY A 379 -26.48 -39.32 -10.88
C GLY A 379 -25.00 -39.66 -10.71
N LEU A 380 -24.29 -38.85 -9.92
CA LEU A 380 -22.88 -39.06 -9.58
C LEU A 380 -22.68 -40.47 -9.00
N PHE A 381 -21.77 -41.22 -9.61
CA PHE A 381 -21.50 -42.60 -9.25
C PHE A 381 -20.10 -42.78 -8.68
N LYS A 382 -19.12 -42.03 -9.17
CA LYS A 382 -17.74 -42.11 -8.71
C LYS A 382 -17.03 -40.79 -8.98
N ASP A 383 -16.40 -40.26 -7.95
CA ASP A 383 -15.46 -39.16 -8.03
C ASP A 383 -14.03 -39.73 -7.91
N CYS A 384 -13.13 -39.21 -8.74
CA CYS A 384 -11.70 -39.42 -8.61
C CYS A 384 -10.94 -38.14 -8.94
N GLY A 385 -10.33 -37.55 -7.91
CA GLY A 385 -9.30 -36.52 -8.05
C GLY A 385 -8.02 -36.91 -7.33
N GLN A 386 -6.90 -36.36 -7.79
CA GLN A 386 -5.59 -36.56 -7.18
C GLN A 386 -4.67 -35.38 -7.50
N THR A 387 -3.80 -35.06 -6.55
CA THR A 387 -2.68 -34.13 -6.71
C THR A 387 -1.38 -34.93 -6.65
N PHE A 388 -0.47 -34.68 -7.60
CA PHE A 388 0.73 -35.51 -7.79
C PHE A 388 1.93 -35.05 -6.93
N ALA A 389 2.10 -33.74 -6.77
CA ALA A 389 3.15 -33.14 -5.96
C ALA A 389 2.72 -31.75 -5.49
N PRO A 390 3.30 -31.21 -4.40
CA PRO A 390 3.25 -29.79 -4.13
C PRO A 390 3.70 -28.97 -5.34
N PHE A 391 3.02 -27.87 -5.61
CA PHE A 391 3.36 -26.96 -6.68
C PHE A 391 3.24 -25.52 -6.21
N TYR A 392 3.99 -24.63 -6.87
CA TYR A 392 4.04 -23.22 -6.53
C TYR A 392 3.20 -22.42 -7.52
N VAL A 393 2.40 -21.49 -7.00
CA VAL A 393 1.64 -20.55 -7.80
C VAL A 393 2.17 -19.15 -7.53
N ASP A 394 2.85 -18.59 -8.54
CA ASP A 394 3.28 -17.21 -8.51
C ASP A 394 2.08 -16.30 -8.78
N ASN A 395 1.96 -15.22 -8.03
CA ASN A 395 1.00 -14.17 -8.32
C ASN A 395 1.69 -12.79 -8.37
N VAL A 396 1.30 -11.99 -9.37
CA VAL A 396 1.96 -10.73 -9.72
C VAL A 396 0.94 -9.61 -9.74
N ALA A 397 1.14 -8.63 -8.87
CA ALA A 397 0.40 -7.38 -8.87
C ALA A 397 1.26 -6.24 -9.41
N SER A 398 0.60 -5.21 -9.93
CA SER A 398 1.24 -3.97 -10.34
C SER A 398 0.47 -2.77 -9.82
N ALA A 399 1.17 -1.65 -9.61
CA ALA A 399 0.52 -0.40 -9.26
C ALA A 399 1.18 0.78 -9.95
N ALA A 400 0.38 1.78 -10.30
CA ALA A 400 0.82 3.06 -10.83
C ALA A 400 0.14 4.19 -10.07
N ALA A 401 0.81 5.34 -9.97
CA ALA A 401 0.24 6.53 -9.35
C ALA A 401 0.67 7.79 -10.06
N THR A 402 -0.12 8.86 -9.91
CA THR A 402 0.26 10.20 -10.33
C THR A 402 0.71 11.01 -9.10
N PRO A 403 1.97 11.48 -9.05
CA PRO A 403 2.37 12.46 -8.04
C PRO A 403 1.55 13.75 -8.18
N ALA A 404 1.17 14.40 -7.08
CA ALA A 404 0.47 15.68 -7.10
C ALA A 404 1.21 16.72 -7.98
N GLY A 405 0.53 17.20 -9.03
CA GLY A 405 1.08 18.17 -9.99
C GLY A 405 2.06 17.60 -11.04
N GLY A 406 2.28 16.29 -11.06
CA GLY A 406 3.18 15.57 -11.95
C GLY A 406 2.49 14.86 -13.12
N MET A 407 3.28 14.12 -13.90
CA MET A 407 2.79 13.14 -14.88
C MET A 407 2.82 11.75 -14.24
N LEU A 408 1.90 10.86 -14.65
CA LEU A 408 1.90 9.42 -14.32
C LEU A 408 3.32 8.84 -14.38
N ASP A 409 3.71 8.07 -13.36
CA ASP A 409 4.95 7.28 -13.43
C ASP A 409 4.84 6.28 -14.59
N PRO A 410 5.72 6.36 -15.60
CA PRO A 410 5.64 5.46 -16.75
C PRO A 410 6.05 4.00 -16.43
N ASN A 411 6.60 3.71 -15.24
CA ASN A 411 6.94 2.35 -14.84
C ASN A 411 6.10 1.95 -13.63
N PRO A 412 5.09 1.08 -13.78
CA PRO A 412 4.36 0.57 -12.63
C PRO A 412 5.30 -0.22 -11.72
N ILE A 413 5.11 -0.09 -10.41
CA ILE A 413 5.76 -0.96 -9.44
C ILE A 413 5.14 -2.34 -9.55
N ILE A 414 5.96 -3.38 -9.45
CA ILE A 414 5.54 -4.77 -9.51
C ILE A 414 5.80 -5.40 -8.14
N ALA A 415 4.78 -6.08 -7.60
CA ALA A 415 4.91 -6.91 -6.41
C ALA A 415 4.59 -8.35 -6.79
N THR A 416 5.44 -9.28 -6.37
CA THR A 416 5.27 -10.71 -6.63
C THR A 416 5.37 -11.47 -5.33
N ASP A 417 4.51 -12.44 -5.17
CA ASP A 417 4.65 -13.45 -4.12
C ASP A 417 4.20 -14.81 -4.63
N THR A 418 4.52 -15.87 -3.90
CA THR A 418 4.28 -17.25 -4.32
C THR A 418 3.64 -18.02 -3.18
N VAL A 419 2.58 -18.78 -3.48
CA VAL A 419 1.99 -19.74 -2.53
C VAL A 419 2.34 -21.17 -2.93
N GLU A 420 2.63 -22.02 -1.94
CA GLU A 420 2.77 -23.45 -2.13
C GLU A 420 1.40 -24.14 -1.99
N ILE A 421 0.93 -24.76 -3.06
CA ILE A 421 -0.29 -25.56 -3.05
C ILE A 421 0.07 -27.00 -2.77
N ILE A 422 -0.48 -27.55 -1.69
CA ILE A 422 -0.20 -28.91 -1.24
C ILE A 422 -1.44 -29.80 -1.31
N ASN A 423 -1.21 -31.11 -1.40
CA ASN A 423 -2.28 -32.07 -1.20
C ASN A 423 -2.62 -32.15 0.29
N ILE A 424 -3.83 -31.77 0.67
CA ILE A 424 -4.34 -32.01 2.02
C ILE A 424 -4.39 -33.53 2.18
N ALA A 425 -3.96 -34.03 3.35
CA ALA A 425 -3.77 -35.47 3.53
C ALA A 425 -5.04 -36.25 3.10
N PRO A 426 -4.90 -37.41 2.43
CA PRO A 426 -6.04 -38.28 2.07
C PRO A 426 -6.67 -38.96 3.30
N ILE A 427 -6.67 -38.29 4.43
CA ILE A 427 -7.16 -38.72 5.71
C ILE A 427 -8.30 -37.76 6.07
N ASP A 428 -9.53 -38.24 6.03
CA ASP A 428 -10.72 -37.48 6.38
C ASP A 428 -11.23 -37.84 7.79
N VAL A 429 -11.88 -36.92 8.48
CA VAL A 429 -12.49 -37.17 9.80
C VAL A 429 -13.94 -37.59 9.60
N THR A 430 -14.20 -38.90 9.72
CA THR A 430 -15.56 -39.43 9.50
C THR A 430 -16.42 -39.49 10.75
N ARG A 431 -15.84 -39.30 11.93
CA ARG A 431 -16.58 -39.32 13.20
C ARG A 431 -15.81 -38.71 14.34
N GLU A 432 -16.57 -38.02 15.19
CA GLU A 432 -16.08 -37.49 16.45
C GLU A 432 -16.97 -37.90 17.61
N ARG A 433 -16.38 -38.00 18.79
CA ARG A 433 -17.12 -38.27 20.01
C ARG A 433 -16.41 -37.75 21.24
N VAL A 434 -17.14 -37.03 22.09
CA VAL A 434 -16.68 -36.65 23.43
C VAL A 434 -17.54 -37.31 24.47
N ARG A 435 -16.94 -38.09 25.38
CA ARG A 435 -17.63 -38.67 26.54
C ARG A 435 -16.77 -38.55 27.79
N ARG A 436 -17.16 -37.66 28.72
CA ARG A 436 -16.52 -37.50 30.04
C ARG A 436 -15.00 -37.29 29.96
N GLY A 437 -14.54 -36.39 29.08
CA GLY A 437 -13.11 -36.11 28.88
C GLY A 437 -12.41 -37.02 27.87
N ASP A 438 -13.05 -38.10 27.42
CA ASP A 438 -12.53 -38.93 26.33
C ASP A 438 -12.97 -38.35 24.97
N VAL A 439 -12.01 -37.98 24.14
CA VAL A 439 -12.17 -37.57 22.74
C VAL A 439 -11.78 -38.73 21.83
N GLU A 440 -12.71 -39.19 20.99
CA GLU A 440 -12.48 -40.20 19.95
C GLU A 440 -12.63 -39.54 18.57
N ILE A 441 -11.58 -39.58 17.75
CA ILE A 441 -11.57 -39.08 16.37
C ILE A 441 -11.36 -40.28 15.44
N GLN A 442 -12.25 -40.45 14.46
CA GLN A 442 -12.16 -41.49 13.45
C GLN A 442 -11.64 -40.93 12.14
N TYR A 443 -10.43 -41.31 11.78
CA TYR A 443 -9.84 -41.03 10.49
C TYR A 443 -10.27 -42.05 9.44
N PHE A 444 -10.37 -41.62 8.19
CA PHE A 444 -10.63 -42.46 7.03
C PHE A 444 -9.61 -42.15 5.94
N ASN A 445 -8.85 -43.15 5.55
CA ASN A 445 -7.98 -43.05 4.39
C ASN A 445 -8.88 -43.06 3.14
N THR A 446 -9.07 -41.89 2.55
CA THR A 446 -9.88 -41.69 1.34
C THR A 446 -9.16 -42.20 0.09
N SER A 447 -7.83 -42.37 0.13
CA SER A 447 -7.05 -42.86 -0.99
C SER A 447 -7.21 -44.37 -1.24
N TYR A 448 -6.74 -44.79 -2.41
CA TYR A 448 -6.64 -46.20 -2.80
C TYR A 448 -5.27 -46.81 -2.49
N GLU A 449 -4.40 -46.06 -1.80
CA GLU A 449 -3.07 -46.50 -1.40
C GLU A 449 -2.92 -46.49 0.12
N ASP A 450 -1.93 -47.22 0.60
CA ASP A 450 -1.60 -47.25 2.02
C ASP A 450 -0.89 -45.94 2.38
N ILE A 451 -1.34 -45.26 3.44
CA ILE A 451 -0.72 -44.02 3.92
C ILE A 451 0.17 -44.36 5.10
N GLU A 452 1.44 -44.00 5.04
CA GLU A 452 2.32 -44.06 6.20
C GLU A 452 2.19 -42.76 7.00
N ILE A 453 1.84 -42.88 8.28
CA ILE A 453 1.69 -41.79 9.23
C ILE A 453 2.94 -41.76 10.09
N ASP A 454 3.69 -40.68 9.96
CA ASP A 454 4.96 -40.48 10.67
C ASP A 454 4.70 -39.84 12.03
N ILE A 455 3.85 -38.81 12.10
CA ILE A 455 3.67 -38.00 13.31
C ILE A 455 2.18 -37.76 13.58
N ILE A 456 1.77 -37.91 14.84
CA ILE A 456 0.55 -37.31 15.37
C ILE A 456 0.95 -36.28 16.41
N ARG A 457 0.51 -35.04 16.18
CA ARG A 457 0.64 -33.93 17.11
C ARG A 457 -0.73 -33.49 17.59
N VAL A 458 -0.86 -33.22 18.88
CA VAL A 458 -2.09 -32.75 19.51
C VAL A 458 -1.74 -31.51 20.32
N GLU A 459 -2.48 -30.42 20.10
CA GLU A 459 -2.30 -29.15 20.77
C GLU A 459 -3.59 -28.74 21.48
N TRP A 460 -3.50 -28.16 22.66
CA TRP A 460 -4.69 -27.61 23.34
C TRP A 460 -4.32 -26.45 24.27
N ALA A 461 -5.29 -25.56 24.47
CA ALA A 461 -5.10 -24.28 25.15
C ALA A 461 -5.70 -24.29 26.58
N ASP A 462 -5.23 -25.19 27.45
CA ASP A 462 -5.41 -25.07 28.90
C ASP A 462 -4.37 -25.93 29.66
N PRO A 463 -3.38 -25.32 30.36
CA PRO A 463 -2.37 -26.06 31.10
C PRO A 463 -2.91 -26.80 32.35
N ASN A 464 -4.15 -26.52 32.76
CA ASN A 464 -4.80 -27.23 33.86
C ASN A 464 -5.53 -28.50 33.41
N VAL A 465 -5.74 -28.67 32.10
CA VAL A 465 -6.31 -29.88 31.51
C VAL A 465 -5.17 -30.79 31.09
N LEU A 466 -4.91 -31.83 31.89
CA LEU A 466 -3.86 -32.81 31.60
C LEU A 466 -4.40 -33.94 30.73
N LEU A 467 -3.61 -34.33 29.72
CA LEU A 467 -3.82 -35.53 28.93
C LEU A 467 -3.38 -36.76 29.74
N GLU A 468 -4.31 -37.63 30.10
CA GLU A 468 -4.07 -38.85 30.88
C GLU A 468 -3.62 -40.02 30.01
N SER A 469 -4.15 -40.13 28.79
CA SER A 469 -3.71 -41.12 27.81
C SER A 469 -4.01 -40.68 26.38
N ALA A 470 -3.15 -41.09 25.47
CA ALA A 470 -3.35 -40.94 24.04
C ALA A 470 -3.01 -42.26 23.34
N SER A 471 -3.90 -42.72 22.47
CA SER A 471 -3.68 -43.94 21.69
C SER A 471 -4.16 -43.80 20.26
N TYR A 472 -3.35 -44.30 19.33
CA TYR A 472 -3.71 -44.47 17.93
C TYR A 472 -3.97 -45.94 17.63
N GLN A 473 -5.11 -46.23 17.01
CA GLN A 473 -5.64 -47.59 16.85
C GLN A 473 -5.76 -48.35 18.19
N ASP A 474 -6.32 -49.57 18.18
CA ASP A 474 -6.40 -50.39 19.40
C ASP A 474 -5.00 -50.92 19.79
N GLY A 475 -4.16 -50.07 20.38
CA GLY A 475 -2.97 -50.49 21.12
C GLY A 475 -1.67 -49.68 20.96
N VAL A 476 -1.58 -48.68 20.07
CA VAL A 476 -0.37 -47.83 19.98
C VAL A 476 -0.50 -46.68 20.97
N ASN A 477 0.25 -46.73 22.06
CA ASN A 477 0.28 -45.66 23.06
C ASN A 477 1.23 -44.56 22.57
N LEU A 478 0.72 -43.35 22.39
CA LEU A 478 1.44 -42.23 21.76
C LEU A 478 2.47 -41.57 22.71
N GLY A 479 2.56 -42.02 23.96
CA GLY A 479 3.33 -41.31 24.98
C GLY A 479 2.66 -39.99 25.36
N ILE A 480 3.16 -39.35 26.43
CA ILE A 480 2.65 -38.06 26.89
C ILE A 480 3.87 -37.14 27.00
N SER A 481 3.95 -36.10 26.17
CA SER A 481 4.93 -35.01 26.36
C SER A 481 4.30 -33.86 27.14
N GLY A 482 5.16 -33.09 27.82
CA GLY A 482 4.74 -32.11 28.82
C GLY A 482 4.17 -30.81 28.24
N CYS A 483 3.40 -30.11 29.06
CA CYS A 483 2.90 -28.76 28.79
C CYS A 483 3.99 -27.71 29.00
N ASP A 484 4.08 -26.72 28.11
CA ASP A 484 4.84 -25.50 28.38
C ASP A 484 3.97 -24.52 29.18
N LEU A 485 4.31 -24.38 30.46
CA LEU A 485 3.53 -23.56 31.41
C LEU A 485 3.69 -22.04 31.18
N ILE A 486 4.59 -21.61 30.28
CA ILE A 486 4.84 -20.18 30.00
C ILE A 486 3.96 -19.69 28.85
N SER A 487 3.83 -20.48 27.77
CA SER A 487 3.02 -20.14 26.59
C SER A 487 1.53 -20.42 26.76
N GLY A 488 1.15 -21.25 27.74
CA GLY A 488 -0.26 -21.62 27.98
C GLY A 488 -0.77 -22.71 27.02
N THR A 489 0.08 -23.23 26.14
CA THR A 489 -0.24 -24.28 25.18
C THR A 489 0.41 -25.60 25.60
N CYS A 490 -0.39 -26.66 25.61
CA CYS A 490 0.11 -28.01 25.80
C CYS A 490 0.25 -28.71 24.44
N VAL A 491 1.34 -29.46 24.26
CA VAL A 491 1.62 -30.19 23.01
C VAL A 491 2.01 -31.63 23.32
N LEU A 492 1.28 -32.56 22.71
CA LEU A 492 1.73 -33.94 22.48
C LEU A 492 2.29 -34.02 21.06
N SER A 493 3.47 -34.59 20.88
CA SER A 493 3.96 -35.01 19.57
C SER A 493 4.52 -36.42 19.67
N ALA A 494 3.99 -37.32 18.83
CA ALA A 494 4.31 -38.73 18.84
C ALA A 494 4.67 -39.18 17.43
N SER A 495 5.90 -39.69 17.26
CA SER A 495 6.27 -40.45 16.07
C SER A 495 5.68 -41.85 16.18
N ILE A 496 4.90 -42.27 15.19
CA ILE A 496 4.19 -43.56 15.23
C ILE A 496 4.59 -44.54 14.14
N ASP A 497 5.22 -44.10 13.06
CA ASP A 497 5.66 -44.92 11.91
C ASP A 497 4.67 -46.05 11.61
N THR A 498 3.42 -45.69 11.34
CA THR A 498 2.33 -46.66 11.16
C THR A 498 1.73 -46.55 9.78
N ILE A 499 1.17 -47.65 9.28
CA ILE A 499 0.54 -47.68 7.97
C ILE A 499 -0.97 -47.73 8.17
N MET A 500 -1.65 -46.73 7.64
CA MET A 500 -3.10 -46.66 7.51
C MET A 500 -3.50 -47.20 6.12
N PRO A 501 -4.05 -48.42 6.03
CA PRO A 501 -4.32 -49.04 4.73
C PRO A 501 -5.28 -48.25 3.85
N ALA A 502 -5.20 -48.46 2.55
CA ALA A 502 -6.15 -47.91 1.57
C ALA A 502 -7.60 -48.14 1.98
N ARG A 503 -8.46 -47.12 1.86
CA ARG A 503 -9.89 -47.20 2.17
C ARG A 503 -10.21 -47.77 3.56
N SER A 504 -9.34 -47.56 4.54
CA SER A 504 -9.50 -48.04 5.92
C SER A 504 -9.81 -46.93 6.91
N LYS A 505 -10.25 -47.30 8.11
CA LYS A 505 -10.57 -46.37 9.17
C LYS A 505 -9.71 -46.62 10.40
N ASP A 506 -9.15 -45.52 10.91
CA ASP A 506 -8.32 -45.51 12.10
C ASP A 506 -8.94 -44.63 13.17
N TRP A 507 -8.49 -44.81 14.42
CA TRP A 507 -9.02 -44.09 15.56
C TRP A 507 -7.90 -43.48 16.37
N LEU A 508 -8.02 -42.18 16.65
CA LEU A 508 -7.29 -41.53 17.73
C LEU A 508 -8.21 -41.40 18.94
N LYS A 509 -7.72 -41.84 20.09
CA LYS A 509 -8.41 -41.70 21.37
C LYS A 509 -7.53 -40.89 22.31
N LEU A 510 -8.08 -39.82 22.86
CA LEU A 510 -7.44 -38.94 23.82
C LEU A 510 -8.31 -38.93 25.08
N SER A 511 -7.70 -39.09 26.25
CA SER A 511 -8.40 -39.02 27.54
C SER A 511 -7.80 -37.90 28.35
N PHE A 512 -8.62 -36.91 28.70
CA PHE A 512 -8.21 -35.77 29.52
C PHE A 512 -8.74 -35.89 30.95
N THR A 513 -8.03 -35.25 31.90
CA THR A 513 -8.41 -35.17 33.32
C THR A 513 -9.71 -34.42 33.58
N SER A 514 -10.15 -33.57 32.64
CA SER A 514 -11.40 -32.81 32.70
C SER A 514 -12.59 -33.64 32.22
N GLY A 515 -13.79 -33.33 32.72
CA GLY A 515 -15.03 -34.00 32.27
C GLY A 515 -15.45 -33.64 30.83
N ASP A 516 -14.82 -32.63 30.23
CA ASP A 516 -15.07 -32.08 28.90
C ASP A 516 -13.76 -32.02 28.10
N ALA A 517 -13.86 -31.98 26.77
CA ALA A 517 -12.70 -31.79 25.87
C ALA A 517 -12.13 -30.36 26.06
N PRO A 518 -10.81 -30.15 25.97
CA PRO A 518 -10.23 -28.82 26.10
C PRO A 518 -10.59 -27.93 24.89
N ASP A 519 -10.80 -26.64 25.16
CA ASP A 519 -11.03 -25.65 24.10
C ASP A 519 -9.78 -25.50 23.21
N GLY A 520 -10.00 -25.30 21.91
CA GLY A 520 -8.93 -25.15 20.93
C GLY A 520 -8.08 -26.41 20.73
N LEU A 521 -8.64 -27.60 20.95
CA LEU A 521 -7.97 -28.87 20.68
C LEU A 521 -7.71 -29.00 19.17
N LYS A 522 -6.43 -28.93 18.78
CA LYS A 522 -5.97 -29.17 17.41
C LYS A 522 -5.29 -30.53 17.33
N VAL A 523 -5.58 -31.28 16.27
CA VAL A 523 -4.90 -32.53 15.96
C VAL A 523 -4.30 -32.44 14.56
N ILE A 524 -3.01 -32.76 14.49
CA ILE A 524 -2.19 -32.64 13.30
C ILE A 524 -1.66 -34.04 13.00
N VAL A 525 -2.05 -34.61 11.86
CA VAL A 525 -1.57 -35.92 11.38
C VAL A 525 -0.66 -35.67 10.20
N VAL A 526 0.62 -36.02 10.33
CA VAL A 526 1.63 -35.85 9.27
C VAL A 526 1.96 -37.21 8.68
N THR A 527 1.85 -37.32 7.35
CA THR A 527 2.21 -38.52 6.59
C THR A 527 3.67 -38.49 6.14
N SER A 528 4.22 -39.64 5.74
CA SER A 528 5.59 -39.73 5.20
C SER A 528 5.79 -38.99 3.88
N THR A 529 4.69 -38.68 3.18
CA THR A 529 4.66 -37.82 2.00
C THR A 529 4.68 -36.33 2.33
N GLY A 530 4.68 -35.96 3.61
CA GLY A 530 4.61 -34.57 4.08
C GLY A 530 3.20 -33.98 4.10
N ALA A 531 2.19 -34.73 3.66
CA ALA A 531 0.79 -34.29 3.72
C ALA A 531 0.35 -34.22 5.18
N THR A 532 -0.34 -33.14 5.53
CA THR A 532 -0.75 -32.88 6.91
C THR A 532 -2.26 -32.68 6.97
N LEU A 533 -2.96 -33.50 7.75
CA LEU A 533 -4.33 -33.20 8.17
C LEU A 533 -4.26 -32.35 9.42
N ILE A 534 -4.76 -31.11 9.37
CA ILE A 534 -4.99 -30.27 10.56
C ILE A 534 -6.48 -30.30 10.85
N TYR A 535 -6.84 -30.76 12.03
CA TYR A 535 -8.22 -30.87 12.47
C TYR A 535 -8.41 -30.12 13.80
N GLU A 536 -9.29 -29.12 13.80
CA GLU A 536 -9.69 -28.41 15.02
C GLU A 536 -11.01 -28.97 15.56
N PHE A 537 -11.02 -29.36 16.83
CA PHE A 537 -12.17 -29.97 17.44
C PHE A 537 -13.29 -28.94 17.69
N GLY A 538 -14.48 -29.19 17.15
CA GLY A 538 -15.72 -28.48 17.54
C GLY A 538 -16.12 -27.24 16.72
N LEU A 539 -15.63 -27.10 15.48
CA LEU A 539 -16.16 -26.14 14.50
C LEU A 539 -17.35 -26.71 13.72
#